data_AF-A0A0B7HLV7-F1
#
_entry.id   AF-A0A0B7HLV7-F1
#
_cell.length_a   1.000
_cell.length_b   1.000
_cell.length_c   1.000
_cell.angle_alpha   90.00
_cell.angle_beta   90.00
_cell.angle_gamma   90.00
#
_symmetry.space_group_name_H-M   'P 1'
#
loop_
_entity.id
_entity.type
_entity.pdbx_description
1 polymer ?
#
loop_
_entity_poly.entity_id
_entity_poly.type
_entity_poly.pdbx_seq_one_letter_code
_entity_poly.pdbx_strand_id
1 'polypeptide(L)'
;MIVLLLQNLIREVYHWESTHRSQGDFIPAQIAQDESFFHNLDMANHEKKSNEIARSGFFTTDFVNLYDKLGLLIDHYLTERIFIWESGNQPPFGNGANVWCNCQDTPSEDFYKNIVIKNIVITDDVAHFSWSWNANANWDDFSYQVEAQKENGTWKIVSLQGFEELEERLQAMALK
;
A
#
# COMPACT_ATOMS: atom_id res chain seq x y z
N MET A 1 3.26 -12.33 23.93
CA MET A 1 1.88 -11.84 23.74
C MET A 1 1.83 -10.72 22.70
N ILE A 2 2.63 -9.65 22.81
CA ILE A 2 2.65 -8.53 21.85
C ILE A 2 3.03 -8.95 20.43
N VAL A 3 4.08 -9.78 20.27
CA VAL A 3 4.50 -10.31 18.96
C VAL A 3 3.34 -10.99 18.21
N LEU A 4 2.52 -11.77 18.92
CA LEU A 4 1.36 -12.44 18.32
C LEU A 4 0.26 -11.44 17.91
N LEU A 5 0.08 -10.35 18.68
CA LEU A 5 -0.86 -9.29 18.33
C LEU A 5 -0.43 -8.57 17.05
N LEU A 6 0.85 -8.21 16.92
CA LEU A 6 1.40 -7.56 15.73
C LEU A 6 1.33 -8.49 14.50
N GLN A 7 1.63 -9.78 14.68
CA GLN A 7 1.48 -10.75 13.61
C GLN A 7 0.01 -10.91 13.19
N ASN A 8 -0.92 -10.94 14.15
CA ASN A 8 -2.33 -11.02 13.81
C ASN A 8 -2.82 -9.76 13.11
N LEU A 9 -2.39 -8.57 13.55
CA LEU A 9 -2.70 -7.31 12.89
C LEU A 9 -2.30 -7.35 11.41
N ILE A 10 -1.06 -7.72 11.09
CA ILE A 10 -0.62 -7.74 9.68
C ILE A 10 -1.38 -8.81 8.87
N ARG A 11 -1.71 -9.96 9.47
CA ARG A 11 -2.52 -11.00 8.82
C ARG A 11 -3.94 -10.49 8.52
N GLU A 12 -4.55 -9.77 9.45
CA GLU A 12 -5.88 -9.18 9.28
C GLU A 12 -5.88 -8.08 8.22
N VAL A 13 -4.84 -7.24 8.19
CA VAL A 13 -4.63 -6.23 7.14
C VAL A 13 -4.63 -6.87 5.75
N TYR A 14 -3.81 -7.90 5.53
CA TYR A 14 -3.73 -8.54 4.21
C TYR A 14 -4.95 -9.38 3.86
N HIS A 15 -5.62 -9.98 4.84
CA HIS A 15 -6.90 -10.62 4.60
C HIS A 15 -7.96 -9.60 4.17
N TRP A 16 -8.05 -8.47 4.87
CA TRP A 16 -8.94 -7.37 4.53
C TRP A 16 -8.64 -6.79 3.14
N GLU A 17 -7.38 -6.50 2.82
CA GLU A 17 -6.98 -6.00 1.51
C GLU A 17 -7.40 -6.97 0.41
N SER A 18 -7.10 -8.27 0.57
CA SER A 18 -7.41 -9.29 -0.45
C SER A 18 -8.92 -9.43 -0.73
N THR A 19 -9.77 -9.16 0.26
CA THR A 19 -11.24 -9.25 0.14
C THR A 19 -11.88 -7.94 -0.34
N HIS A 20 -11.15 -6.82 -0.25
CA HIS A 20 -11.58 -5.48 -0.66
C HIS A 20 -10.76 -4.93 -1.85
N ARG A 21 -10.10 -5.82 -2.59
CA ARG A 21 -9.23 -5.50 -3.74
C ARG A 21 -10.00 -5.09 -5.01
N SER A 22 -11.33 -5.20 -5.00
CA SER A 22 -12.18 -5.14 -6.20
C SER A 22 -12.14 -3.84 -6.99
N GLN A 23 -11.50 -2.78 -6.47
CA GLN A 23 -11.38 -1.48 -7.15
C GLN A 23 -9.95 -0.93 -7.25
N GLY A 24 -8.92 -1.74 -6.96
CA GLY A 24 -7.52 -1.33 -7.10
C GLY A 24 -7.13 -0.07 -6.30
N ASP A 25 -5.90 0.40 -6.51
CA ASP A 25 -5.36 1.64 -5.95
C ASP A 25 -4.91 2.55 -7.10
N PHE A 26 -5.09 3.87 -6.93
CA PHE A 26 -4.65 4.89 -7.88
C PHE A 26 -5.12 4.63 -9.33
N ILE A 27 -6.38 4.24 -9.50
CA ILE A 27 -6.99 3.97 -10.80
C ILE A 27 -7.14 5.27 -11.61
N PRO A 28 -6.73 5.30 -12.89
CA PRO A 28 -6.90 6.47 -13.72
C PRO A 28 -8.38 6.64 -14.11
N ALA A 29 -8.81 7.89 -14.31
CA ALA A 29 -10.14 8.15 -14.85
C ALA A 29 -10.30 7.56 -16.26
N GLN A 30 -11.54 7.24 -16.64
CA GLN A 30 -11.82 6.79 -18.01
C GLN A 30 -11.46 7.88 -19.01
N ILE A 31 -10.74 7.49 -20.06
CA ILE A 31 -10.37 8.35 -21.18
C ILE A 31 -11.30 8.10 -22.37
N ALA A 32 -11.38 9.05 -23.29
CA ALA A 32 -12.13 8.86 -24.54
C ALA A 32 -11.45 7.77 -25.41
N GLN A 33 -12.22 7.14 -26.32
CA GLN A 33 -11.71 6.03 -27.15
C GLN A 33 -10.52 6.41 -28.05
N ASP A 34 -10.39 7.69 -28.39
CA ASP A 34 -9.32 8.23 -29.24
C ASP A 34 -8.12 8.77 -28.45
N GLU A 35 -8.19 8.75 -27.11
CA GLU A 35 -7.09 9.18 -26.26
C GLU A 35 -6.12 8.04 -25.98
N SER A 36 -4.83 8.38 -25.98
CA SER A 36 -3.74 7.41 -25.75
C SER A 36 -3.11 7.53 -24.37
N PHE A 37 -3.52 8.49 -23.54
CA PHE A 37 -2.94 8.75 -22.23
C PHE A 37 -3.99 9.20 -21.22
N PHE A 38 -3.77 8.84 -19.95
CA PHE A 38 -4.60 9.26 -18.83
C PHE A 38 -4.27 10.69 -18.39
N HIS A 39 -5.29 11.46 -17.98
CA HIS A 39 -5.15 12.87 -17.59
C HIS A 39 -5.29 13.13 -16.09
N ASN A 40 -5.93 12.21 -15.37
CA ASN A 40 -6.22 12.35 -13.95
C ASN A 40 -6.60 10.99 -13.36
N LEU A 41 -6.71 10.91 -12.03
CA LEU A 41 -7.22 9.73 -11.34
C LEU A 41 -8.75 9.74 -11.25
N ASP A 42 -9.33 8.55 -11.07
CA ASP A 42 -10.70 8.42 -10.59
C ASP A 42 -10.75 8.80 -9.11
N MET A 43 -10.96 10.08 -8.84
CA MET A 43 -10.97 10.63 -7.48
C MET A 43 -12.15 10.13 -6.64
N ALA A 44 -13.26 9.72 -7.26
CA ALA A 44 -14.37 9.11 -6.53
C ALA A 44 -13.99 7.71 -6.02
N ASN A 45 -13.29 6.94 -6.84
CA ASN A 45 -12.73 5.65 -6.43
C ASN A 45 -11.67 5.82 -5.33
N HIS A 46 -10.76 6.78 -5.48
CA HIS A 46 -9.74 7.10 -4.49
C HIS A 46 -10.35 7.50 -3.14
N GLU A 47 -11.32 8.41 -3.12
CA GLU A 47 -12.02 8.82 -1.89
C GLU A 47 -12.71 7.63 -1.22
N LYS A 48 -13.35 6.76 -2.02
CA LYS A 48 -13.99 5.56 -1.48
C LYS A 48 -12.97 4.61 -0.82
N LYS A 49 -11.84 4.35 -1.48
CA LYS A 49 -10.79 3.48 -0.94
C LYS A 49 -10.14 4.06 0.31
N SER A 50 -9.84 5.36 0.32
CA SER A 50 -9.33 6.07 1.51
C SER A 50 -10.30 5.95 2.70
N ASN A 51 -11.61 6.11 2.46
CA ASN A 51 -12.63 5.90 3.48
C ASN A 51 -12.72 4.45 3.98
N GLU A 52 -12.52 3.46 3.11
CA GLU A 52 -12.47 2.04 3.49
C GLU A 52 -11.25 1.74 4.38
N ILE A 53 -10.07 2.27 4.02
CA ILE A 53 -8.85 2.18 4.83
C ILE A 53 -9.11 2.78 6.21
N ALA A 54 -9.66 4.00 6.28
CA ALA A 54 -9.95 4.68 7.54
C ALA A 54 -10.96 3.91 8.42
N ARG A 55 -12.01 3.34 7.82
CA ARG A 55 -13.06 2.60 8.55
C ARG A 55 -12.64 1.20 8.97
N SER A 56 -11.60 0.63 8.37
CA SER A 56 -11.10 -0.71 8.70
C SER A 56 -10.64 -0.83 10.15
N GLY A 57 -10.18 0.28 10.75
CA GLY A 57 -9.62 0.31 12.10
C GLY A 57 -8.19 -0.24 12.21
N PHE A 58 -7.61 -0.74 11.11
CA PHE A 58 -6.25 -1.28 11.10
C PHE A 58 -5.16 -0.22 10.97
N PHE A 59 -5.50 0.95 10.46
CA PHE A 59 -4.55 2.00 10.09
C PHE A 59 -4.70 3.22 10.98
N THR A 60 -3.58 3.87 11.26
CA THR A 60 -3.57 5.19 11.92
C THR A 60 -4.10 6.27 10.98
N THR A 61 -4.44 7.43 11.53
CA THR A 61 -4.79 8.61 10.72
C THR A 61 -3.64 9.02 9.81
N ASP A 62 -2.39 8.86 10.26
CA ASP A 62 -1.21 9.22 9.47
C ASP A 62 -1.06 8.34 8.23
N PHE A 63 -1.34 7.04 8.33
CA PHE A 63 -1.37 6.16 7.15
C PHE A 63 -2.46 6.58 6.15
N VAL A 64 -3.66 6.92 6.64
CA VAL A 64 -4.77 7.39 5.78
C VAL A 64 -4.38 8.69 5.08
N ASN A 65 -3.76 9.63 5.79
CA ASN A 65 -3.27 10.88 5.24
C ASN A 65 -2.17 10.65 4.19
N LEU A 66 -1.26 9.70 4.43
CA LEU A 66 -0.26 9.30 3.44
C LEU A 66 -0.92 8.75 2.18
N TYR A 67 -1.86 7.81 2.31
CA TYR A 67 -2.60 7.25 1.18
C TYR A 67 -3.26 8.35 0.35
N ASP A 68 -3.97 9.27 1.02
CA ASP A 68 -4.67 10.36 0.37
C ASP A 68 -3.71 11.32 -0.36
N LYS A 69 -2.62 11.70 0.32
CA LYS A 69 -1.54 12.51 -0.24
C LYS A 69 -0.96 11.91 -1.52
N LEU A 70 -0.73 10.59 -1.55
CA LEU A 70 -0.19 9.91 -2.73
C LEU A 70 -1.14 10.00 -3.92
N GLY A 71 -2.44 9.78 -3.70
CA GLY A 71 -3.44 9.91 -4.75
C GLY A 71 -3.54 11.34 -5.30
N LEU A 72 -3.60 12.34 -4.41
CA LEU A 72 -3.61 13.76 -4.80
C LEU A 72 -2.36 14.15 -5.59
N LEU A 73 -1.19 13.62 -5.22
CA LEU A 73 0.06 13.91 -5.90
C LEU A 73 0.11 13.30 -7.31
N ILE A 74 -0.33 12.03 -7.44
CA ILE A 74 -0.44 11.35 -8.74
C ILE A 74 -1.42 12.09 -9.65
N ASP A 75 -2.60 12.45 -9.13
CA ASP A 75 -3.62 13.20 -9.87
C ASP A 75 -3.10 14.55 -10.38
N HIS A 76 -2.39 15.29 -9.51
CA HIS A 76 -1.73 16.54 -9.87
C HIS A 76 -0.67 16.33 -10.96
N TYR A 77 0.18 15.30 -10.85
CA TYR A 77 1.22 15.03 -11.84
C TYR A 77 0.67 14.62 -13.20
N LEU A 78 -0.44 13.89 -13.23
CA LEU A 78 -1.16 13.59 -14.48
C LEU A 78 -1.73 14.87 -15.09
N THR A 79 -2.40 15.70 -14.28
CA THR A 79 -3.06 16.94 -14.73
C THR A 79 -2.05 17.94 -15.29
N GLU A 80 -0.92 18.14 -14.59
CA GLU A 80 0.15 19.05 -14.99
C GLU A 80 1.12 18.42 -16.00
N ARG A 81 0.91 17.15 -16.38
CA ARG A 81 1.76 16.39 -17.29
C ARG A 81 3.23 16.34 -16.87
N ILE A 82 3.48 16.24 -15.56
CA ILE A 82 4.81 15.97 -14.99
C ILE A 82 5.31 14.59 -15.47
N PHE A 83 4.40 13.63 -15.62
CA PHE A 83 4.65 12.39 -16.35
C PHE A 83 3.48 12.07 -17.28
N ILE A 84 3.71 11.17 -18.23
CA ILE A 84 2.68 10.63 -19.12
C ILE A 84 2.43 9.18 -18.76
N TRP A 85 1.16 8.82 -18.52
CA TRP A 85 0.73 7.44 -18.39
C TRP A 85 -0.07 7.05 -19.63
N GLU A 86 0.56 6.29 -20.51
CA GLU A 86 -0.08 5.77 -21.73
C GLU A 86 -1.09 4.66 -21.41
N SER A 87 -2.24 4.68 -22.08
CA SER A 87 -3.26 3.64 -21.98
C SER A 87 -2.69 2.29 -22.45
N GLY A 88 -2.94 1.25 -21.66
CA GLY A 88 -2.39 -0.09 -21.90
C GLY A 88 -0.98 -0.32 -21.33
N ASN A 89 -0.32 0.72 -20.83
CA ASN A 89 0.97 0.60 -20.16
C ASN A 89 0.83 0.59 -18.62
N GLN A 90 1.86 0.08 -17.95
CA GLN A 90 1.98 0.17 -16.50
C GLN A 90 2.10 1.62 -16.05
N PRO A 91 1.60 1.99 -14.86
CA PRO A 91 1.74 3.33 -14.33
C PRO A 91 3.22 3.71 -14.22
N PRO A 92 3.63 4.91 -14.66
CA PRO A 92 5.04 5.30 -14.67
C PRO A 92 5.61 5.46 -13.25
N PHE A 93 4.75 5.69 -12.25
CA PHE A 93 5.08 5.79 -10.83
C PHE A 93 5.15 4.44 -10.09
N GLY A 94 4.69 3.38 -10.75
CA GLY A 94 4.79 2.02 -10.24
C GLY A 94 6.12 1.36 -10.55
N ASN A 95 6.31 0.17 -9.99
CA ASN A 95 7.43 -0.73 -10.29
C ASN A 95 6.93 -2.09 -10.84
N GLY A 96 5.67 -2.13 -11.31
CA GLY A 96 5.01 -3.36 -11.74
C GLY A 96 4.61 -4.30 -10.59
N ALA A 97 4.66 -3.84 -9.34
CA ALA A 97 4.25 -4.60 -8.17
C ALA A 97 3.04 -3.96 -7.47
N ASN A 98 2.30 -4.75 -6.69
CA ASN A 98 1.23 -4.27 -5.82
C ASN A 98 1.86 -3.48 -4.65
N VAL A 99 1.42 -2.22 -4.46
CA VAL A 99 1.94 -1.29 -3.45
C VAL A 99 1.79 -1.80 -2.00
N TRP A 100 0.81 -2.64 -1.70
CA TRP A 100 0.58 -3.15 -0.34
C TRP A 100 1.71 -4.08 0.11
N CYS A 101 2.10 -5.01 -0.74
CA CYS A 101 3.10 -6.04 -0.45
C CYS A 101 4.42 -5.82 -1.20
N ASN A 102 4.54 -4.78 -2.03
CA ASN A 102 5.61 -4.61 -3.01
C ASN A 102 5.90 -5.88 -3.82
N CYS A 103 4.85 -6.61 -4.21
CA CYS A 103 4.93 -7.94 -4.80
C CYS A 103 4.14 -8.08 -6.11
N GLN A 104 4.61 -8.94 -7.01
CA GLN A 104 3.90 -9.26 -8.26
C GLN A 104 2.86 -10.36 -8.08
N ASP A 105 3.20 -11.39 -7.30
CA ASP A 105 2.38 -12.54 -7.00
C ASP A 105 2.38 -12.86 -5.50
N THR A 106 1.44 -13.70 -5.08
CA THR A 106 1.34 -14.24 -3.72
C THR A 106 1.57 -15.76 -3.73
N PRO A 107 2.03 -16.36 -2.63
CA PRO A 107 2.34 -17.80 -2.57
C PRO A 107 1.10 -18.72 -2.61
N SER A 108 -0.08 -18.22 -2.26
CA SER A 108 -1.36 -18.92 -2.31
C SER A 108 -2.53 -17.93 -2.30
N GLU A 109 -3.77 -18.42 -2.47
CA GLU A 109 -4.99 -17.60 -2.32
C GLU A 109 -5.18 -17.10 -0.88
N ASP A 110 -4.79 -17.91 0.11
CA ASP A 110 -4.87 -17.59 1.54
C ASP A 110 -3.52 -17.20 2.13
N PHE A 111 -2.66 -16.56 1.32
CA PHE A 111 -1.29 -16.18 1.64
C PHE A 111 -1.13 -15.46 2.98
N TYR A 112 -2.15 -14.68 3.37
CA TYR A 112 -2.18 -13.93 4.62
C TYR A 112 -1.98 -14.85 5.84
N LYS A 113 -2.45 -16.11 5.81
CA LYS A 113 -2.27 -17.05 6.93
C LYS A 113 -0.81 -17.43 7.17
N ASN A 114 0.02 -17.34 6.13
CA ASN A 114 1.43 -17.73 6.17
C ASN A 114 2.35 -16.56 6.50
N ILE A 115 1.81 -15.37 6.77
CA ILE A 115 2.62 -14.21 7.17
C ILE A 115 3.23 -14.46 8.55
N VAL A 116 4.55 -14.26 8.63
CA VAL A 116 5.33 -14.25 9.86
C VAL A 116 6.07 -12.93 9.98
N ILE A 117 6.25 -12.45 11.21
CA ILE A 117 7.02 -11.23 11.48
C ILE A 117 8.42 -11.56 12.00
N LYS A 118 9.38 -10.72 11.64
CA LYS A 118 10.82 -10.84 11.91
C LYS A 118 11.37 -9.47 12.34
N ASN A 119 12.55 -9.47 12.96
CA ASN A 119 13.31 -8.25 13.28
C ASN A 119 12.52 -7.20 14.10
N ILE A 120 11.73 -7.66 15.05
CA ILE A 120 10.82 -6.80 15.82
C ILE A 120 11.62 -5.97 16.83
N VAL A 121 11.42 -4.66 16.80
CA VAL A 121 11.89 -3.71 17.80
C VAL A 121 10.67 -2.95 18.31
N ILE A 122 10.42 -3.00 19.62
CA ILE A 122 9.32 -2.28 20.26
C ILE A 122 9.92 -1.30 21.26
N THR A 123 9.59 -0.03 21.09
CA THR A 123 9.96 1.05 22.02
C THR A 123 8.69 1.80 22.38
N ASP A 124 8.31 1.73 23.67
CA ASP A 124 7.05 2.25 24.18
C ASP A 124 5.83 1.73 23.38
N ASP A 125 5.08 2.64 22.76
CA ASP A 125 3.89 2.37 21.97
C ASP A 125 4.17 2.31 20.46
N VAL A 126 5.44 2.15 20.05
CA VAL A 126 5.85 2.03 18.64
C VAL A 126 6.56 0.70 18.41
N ALA A 127 6.24 0.05 17.30
CA ALA A 127 6.84 -1.21 16.86
C ALA A 127 7.32 -1.10 15.41
N HIS A 128 8.58 -1.42 15.17
CA HIS A 128 9.14 -1.61 13.85
C HIS A 128 9.40 -3.10 13.65
N PHE A 129 8.98 -3.65 12.52
CA PHE A 129 9.22 -5.04 12.19
C PHE A 129 9.14 -5.24 10.69
N SER A 130 9.66 -6.37 10.23
CA SER A 130 9.46 -6.84 8.87
C SER A 130 8.52 -8.03 8.87
N TRP A 131 7.78 -8.26 7.79
CA TRP A 131 7.03 -9.49 7.59
C TRP A 131 7.45 -10.22 6.30
N SER A 132 7.34 -11.55 6.29
CA SER A 132 7.58 -12.41 5.13
C SER A 132 6.50 -13.49 5.02
N TRP A 133 6.39 -14.14 3.86
CA TRP A 133 5.58 -15.35 3.74
C TRP A 133 6.40 -16.59 4.11
N ASN A 134 5.99 -17.29 5.16
CA ASN A 134 6.55 -18.59 5.53
C ASN A 134 5.85 -19.70 4.72
N ALA A 135 6.07 -19.72 3.40
CA ALA A 135 5.40 -20.63 2.48
C ALA A 135 6.35 -21.65 1.84
N ASN A 136 7.51 -21.20 1.35
CA ASN A 136 8.62 -22.03 0.90
C ASN A 136 9.90 -21.18 0.77
N ALA A 137 11.04 -21.84 0.54
CA ALA A 137 12.35 -21.19 0.47
C ALA A 137 12.45 -20.03 -0.54
N ASN A 138 11.64 -20.01 -1.60
CA ASN A 138 11.67 -18.92 -2.58
C ASN A 138 10.97 -17.64 -2.07
N TRP A 139 10.11 -17.77 -1.06
CA TRP A 139 9.36 -16.64 -0.48
C TRP A 139 9.92 -16.18 0.86
N ASP A 140 10.75 -17.00 1.51
CA ASP A 140 11.30 -16.74 2.84
C ASP A 140 12.32 -15.58 2.88
N ASP A 141 12.95 -15.30 1.72
CA ASP A 141 13.95 -14.23 1.54
C ASP A 141 13.33 -12.84 1.33
N PHE A 142 12.04 -12.77 0.96
CA PHE A 142 11.34 -11.49 0.83
C PHE A 142 10.86 -11.01 2.20
N SER A 143 11.24 -9.80 2.58
CA SER A 143 10.77 -9.17 3.80
C SER A 143 10.38 -7.72 3.56
N TYR A 144 9.23 -7.32 4.08
CA TYR A 144 8.69 -5.98 3.89
C TYR A 144 8.57 -5.26 5.22
N GLN A 145 9.09 -4.04 5.29
CA GLN A 145 9.11 -3.23 6.51
C GLN A 145 7.72 -2.68 6.84
N VAL A 146 7.45 -2.60 8.15
CA VAL A 146 6.21 -2.11 8.74
C VAL A 146 6.54 -1.32 9.99
N GLU A 147 5.88 -0.18 10.11
CA GLU A 147 5.75 0.54 11.37
C GLU A 147 4.32 0.42 11.89
N ALA A 148 4.19 0.13 13.18
CA ALA A 148 2.92 0.12 13.89
C ALA A 148 2.99 0.94 15.16
N GLN A 149 1.88 1.57 15.52
CA GLN A 149 1.73 2.36 16.74
C GLN A 149 0.50 1.91 17.50
N LYS A 150 0.60 1.95 18.83
CA LYS A 150 -0.50 1.63 19.72
C LYS A 150 -1.31 2.89 20.04
N GLU A 151 -2.53 2.96 19.53
CA GLU A 151 -3.48 4.03 19.80
C GLU A 151 -4.60 3.50 20.70
N ASN A 152 -4.84 4.15 21.86
CA ASN A 152 -5.92 3.80 22.78
C ASN A 152 -5.98 2.30 23.15
N GLY A 153 -4.82 1.65 23.26
CA GLY A 153 -4.72 0.24 23.62
C GLY A 153 -4.62 -0.73 22.42
N THR A 154 -4.84 -0.27 21.20
CA THR A 154 -4.89 -1.09 19.99
C THR A 154 -3.74 -0.76 19.05
N TRP A 155 -3.02 -1.77 18.57
CA TRP A 155 -1.99 -1.59 17.55
C TRP A 155 -2.61 -1.32 16.18
N LYS A 156 -2.04 -0.36 15.46
CA LYS A 156 -2.43 0.04 14.11
C LYS A 156 -1.19 0.27 13.25
N ILE A 157 -1.34 0.11 11.95
CA ILE A 157 -0.29 0.35 10.96
C ILE A 157 -0.10 1.86 10.74
N VAL A 158 1.14 2.31 10.88
CA VAL A 158 1.58 3.68 10.57
C VAL A 158 2.11 3.75 9.16
N SER A 159 2.92 2.78 8.75
CA SER A 159 3.51 2.74 7.43
C SER A 159 3.72 1.31 6.93
N LEU A 160 3.75 1.19 5.60
CA LEU A 160 4.08 -0.02 4.87
C LEU A 160 5.11 0.35 3.80
N GLN A 161 6.19 -0.43 3.70
CA GLN A 161 7.32 -0.15 2.81
C GLN A 161 6.90 0.22 1.37
N GLY A 162 5.94 -0.49 0.77
CA GLY A 162 5.58 -0.23 -0.62
C GLY A 162 4.94 1.15 -0.85
N PHE A 163 4.25 1.71 0.15
CA PHE A 163 3.70 3.06 0.10
C PHE A 163 4.78 4.13 0.36
N GLU A 164 5.72 3.87 1.27
CA GLU A 164 6.89 4.75 1.48
C GLU A 164 7.74 4.85 0.20
N GLU A 165 8.04 3.71 -0.44
CA GLU A 165 8.77 3.70 -1.70
C GLU A 165 7.99 4.37 -2.84
N LEU A 166 6.65 4.31 -2.84
CA LEU A 166 5.84 5.04 -3.81
C LEU A 166 5.98 6.55 -3.60
N GLU A 167 5.96 7.01 -2.35
CA GLU A 167 6.20 8.41 -2.03
C GLU A 167 7.55 8.88 -2.56
N GLU A 168 8.62 8.14 -2.29
CA GLU A 168 9.97 8.44 -2.75
C GLU A 168 10.06 8.51 -4.29
N ARG A 169 9.41 7.55 -4.99
CA ARG A 169 9.37 7.54 -6.46
C ARG A 169 8.67 8.78 -7.01
N LEU A 170 7.53 9.17 -6.44
CA LEU A 170 6.81 10.38 -6.87
C LEU A 170 7.64 11.64 -6.62
N GLN A 171 8.26 11.77 -5.43
CA GLN A 171 9.15 12.89 -5.14
C GLN A 171 10.31 12.98 -6.14
N ALA A 172 10.91 11.85 -6.51
CA ALA A 172 11.98 11.81 -7.50
C ALA A 172 11.53 12.20 -8.92
N MET A 173 10.24 12.10 -9.24
CA MET A 173 9.69 12.54 -10.53
C MET A 173 9.53 14.06 -10.60
N ALA A 174 9.13 14.72 -9.51
CA ALA A 174 9.00 16.18 -9.45
C ALA A 174 10.33 16.92 -9.59
N LEU A 175 11.46 16.25 -9.37
CA LEU A 175 12.80 16.83 -9.43
C LEU A 175 13.45 16.73 -10.82
N LYS A 176 12.77 16.12 -11.80
CA LYS A 176 13.26 15.96 -13.18
C LYS A 176 12.66 17.02 -14.10
#